data_AF-A0A3M7N5S4-F1
#
_entry.id   AF-A0A3M7N5S4-F1
#
_cell.length_a   1.000
_cell.length_b   1.000
_cell.length_c   1.000
_cell.angle_alpha   90.00
_cell.angle_beta   90.00
_cell.angle_gamma   90.00
#
_symmetry.space_group_name_H-M   'P 1'
#
loop_
_entity.id
_entity.type
_entity.pdbx_description
1 polymer ?
#
loop_
_entity_poly.entity_id
_entity_poly.type
_entity_poly.pdbx_seq_one_letter_code
_entity_poly.pdbx_strand_id
1 'polypeptide(L)'
;MRLENNLEIDPPIFTTAGYRPRSHFEFRCTSLDCLRPHRRPALNCTLIARQTIKMPPKKKVERAATENISLGPQVREGELVFGVARIFASFNDTFVHVTDLSGRETICRVTGGMKVKADRDESSPYAAMLAAQDVAQRCKELGITALHIKIRATGGNGTKTPGPGAQSALRALARSGMKIGRIEDVTPTPSDSTRRKGGRFHFLYASTDASLSIRHGLWLRIAEPREPVVHVFKWSGADECLLLLPLNSSEATAARSAIPSLRERGLVEYQALEDATADAAAKQDASPAAAGAAAPSDWRLLVSHVDDSVLNRILPADWTLTSVSSAPHDTEHIPGLSHLEASSVLSGETKLSFVSVNLKQTWPTDAIGRERTDRARDRSWYLGHLIDSLVAPPGSHRSHGARQLLGELQFCFVMVLVLANYSCLEQWKRILSVILTSQAALGEIEAFFVEVLKLLKLQMAHVDDVDGGLFELRDESSSSWLRLLIRKFRGSVEEGTKEAGPVWKELDSFEAFMKDHYSWESGRDWLKRGLIELEDGDKVELTVDGADEDEETGEYAPVIVDT
;
A
#
# COMPACT_ATOMS: atom_id res chain seq x y z
N MET A 1 -8.17 33.66 -4.01
CA MET A 1 -7.44 34.73 -4.73
C MET A 1 -7.45 34.37 -6.22
N ARG A 2 -7.77 35.33 -7.11
CA ARG A 2 -7.98 35.19 -8.57
C ARG A 2 -6.77 34.61 -9.32
N LEU A 3 -7.01 33.86 -10.41
CA LEU A 3 -6.72 34.30 -11.81
C LEU A 3 -7.17 33.25 -12.84
N GLU A 4 -8.07 33.68 -13.74
CA GLU A 4 -8.28 33.12 -15.07
C GLU A 4 -7.15 33.61 -16.00
N ASN A 5 -6.73 32.79 -16.96
CA ASN A 5 -6.30 33.26 -18.29
C ASN A 5 -6.30 32.10 -19.29
N ASN A 6 -7.09 32.29 -20.35
CA ASN A 6 -7.12 31.52 -21.59
C ASN A 6 -5.82 31.68 -22.38
N LEU A 7 -5.37 30.63 -23.07
CA LEU A 7 -4.66 30.70 -24.36
C LEU A 7 -4.67 29.32 -25.04
N GLU A 8 -5.39 29.24 -26.17
CA GLU A 8 -5.25 28.22 -27.21
C GLU A 8 -3.90 28.37 -27.94
N ILE A 9 -3.35 27.26 -28.48
CA ILE A 9 -2.87 27.10 -29.87
C ILE A 9 -2.31 25.66 -30.06
N ASP A 10 -2.67 25.07 -31.19
CA ASP A 10 -2.47 23.70 -31.70
C ASP A 10 -1.01 23.34 -32.16
N PRO A 11 -0.73 22.05 -32.51
CA PRO A 11 0.59 21.40 -32.45
C PRO A 11 1.35 21.34 -33.80
N PRO A 12 2.55 20.72 -33.83
CA PRO A 12 2.74 19.67 -34.85
C PRO A 12 3.57 18.45 -34.42
N ILE A 13 2.98 17.27 -34.67
CA ILE A 13 3.49 16.18 -35.52
C ILE A 13 5.02 16.06 -35.69
N PHE A 14 5.61 14.94 -35.23
CA PHE A 14 6.61 14.20 -36.02
C PHE A 14 6.55 12.69 -35.73
N THR A 15 6.40 11.94 -36.81
CA THR A 15 6.52 10.50 -36.97
C THR A 15 7.98 10.09 -37.10
N THR A 16 8.41 8.94 -36.55
CA THR A 16 8.79 7.72 -37.31
C THR A 16 9.60 6.73 -36.47
N ALA A 17 9.29 5.45 -36.72
CA ALA A 17 10.17 4.27 -36.75
C ALA A 17 11.32 4.18 -35.74
N GLY A 18 11.39 3.19 -34.84
CA GLY A 18 11.12 1.77 -35.03
C GLY A 18 12.44 1.02 -35.15
N TYR A 19 12.80 0.21 -34.15
CA TYR A 19 13.61 -1.01 -34.35
C TYR A 19 13.51 -1.90 -33.11
N ARG A 20 13.03 -3.13 -33.34
CA ARG A 20 13.15 -4.35 -32.52
C ARG A 20 14.17 -5.25 -33.27
N PRO A 21 14.55 -6.45 -32.80
CA PRO A 21 14.39 -7.14 -31.51
C PRO A 21 15.78 -7.71 -31.04
N ARG A 22 16.02 -8.63 -30.09
CA ARG A 22 15.50 -10.01 -29.94
C ARG A 22 16.35 -10.72 -28.85
N SER A 23 15.68 -11.43 -27.92
CA SER A 23 15.91 -12.84 -27.47
C SER A 23 17.29 -13.24 -26.90
N HIS A 24 17.50 -14.08 -25.89
CA HIS A 24 16.86 -15.24 -25.24
C HIS A 24 17.46 -15.28 -23.79
N PHE A 25 16.96 -15.96 -22.74
CA PHE A 25 16.92 -17.41 -22.54
C PHE A 25 16.25 -17.74 -21.19
N GLU A 26 15.80 -18.97 -21.14
CA GLU A 26 14.99 -19.74 -20.18
C GLU A 26 15.78 -20.25 -18.97
N PHE A 27 15.17 -20.40 -17.78
CA PHE A 27 15.48 -21.51 -16.86
C PHE A 27 14.29 -21.91 -15.96
N ARG A 28 14.17 -23.23 -15.80
CA ARG A 28 13.13 -24.01 -15.10
C ARG A 28 13.21 -23.87 -13.57
N CYS A 29 12.09 -24.12 -12.88
CA CYS A 29 12.12 -25.12 -11.79
C CYS A 29 10.75 -25.77 -11.56
N THR A 30 10.82 -27.09 -11.38
CA THR A 30 9.81 -28.09 -11.10
C THR A 30 9.33 -28.03 -9.65
N SER A 31 8.04 -28.23 -9.39
CA SER A 31 7.55 -28.66 -8.09
C SER A 31 6.90 -30.05 -8.20
N LEU A 32 7.38 -30.94 -7.34
CA LEU A 32 6.81 -32.26 -7.07
C LEU A 32 6.52 -32.34 -5.57
N ASP A 33 5.31 -32.81 -5.26
CA ASP A 33 4.88 -33.52 -4.06
C ASP A 33 4.97 -32.88 -2.65
N CYS A 34 3.81 -32.78 -1.99
CA CYS A 34 3.44 -33.60 -0.82
C CYS A 34 2.00 -33.25 -0.33
N LEU A 35 1.03 -34.18 -0.42
CA LEU A 35 0.38 -34.94 0.70
C LEU A 35 -0.45 -34.07 1.67
N ARG A 36 -1.72 -34.30 2.04
CA ARG A 36 -2.66 -35.45 2.02
C ARG A 36 -4.11 -34.97 2.35
N PRO A 37 -5.14 -35.86 2.24
CA PRO A 37 -6.57 -35.51 2.18
C PRO A 37 -7.37 -35.81 3.47
N HIS A 38 -8.60 -35.26 3.56
CA HIS A 38 -9.60 -35.66 4.55
C HIS A 38 -10.85 -36.31 3.92
N ARG A 39 -11.21 -37.47 4.50
CA ARG A 39 -12.29 -38.39 4.14
C ARG A 39 -13.66 -37.90 4.60
N ARG A 40 -14.72 -38.31 3.89
CA ARG A 40 -16.08 -38.54 4.43
C ARG A 40 -16.60 -39.92 3.97
N PRO A 41 -17.55 -40.53 4.71
CA PRO A 41 -17.69 -41.98 4.80
C PRO A 41 -18.68 -42.61 3.80
N ALA A 42 -18.58 -43.94 3.75
CA ALA A 42 -19.15 -44.87 2.79
C ALA A 42 -20.65 -45.16 2.95
N LEU A 43 -21.29 -45.45 1.82
CA LEU A 43 -22.52 -46.25 1.71
C LEU A 43 -22.18 -47.52 0.94
N ASN A 44 -22.43 -48.67 1.56
CA ASN A 44 -22.26 -50.00 0.97
C ASN A 44 -23.35 -50.25 -0.08
N CYS A 45 -22.95 -50.71 -1.27
CA CYS A 45 -23.84 -51.43 -2.16
C CYS A 45 -23.09 -52.60 -2.81
N THR A 46 -23.73 -53.76 -2.75
CA THR A 46 -23.20 -55.09 -2.99
C THR A 46 -23.06 -55.42 -4.48
N LEU A 47 -22.15 -56.35 -4.73
CA LEU A 47 -21.72 -56.96 -6.01
C LEU A 47 -22.82 -57.28 -7.03
N ILE A 48 -22.60 -56.87 -8.29
CA ILE A 48 -23.06 -57.60 -9.48
C ILE A 48 -21.87 -57.73 -10.45
N ALA A 49 -21.71 -58.95 -10.96
CA ALA A 49 -20.56 -59.45 -11.70
C ALA A 49 -20.34 -58.78 -13.08
N ARG A 50 -19.06 -58.79 -13.49
CA ARG A 50 -18.55 -58.41 -14.82
C ARG A 50 -19.25 -59.20 -15.94
N GLN A 51 -19.84 -58.49 -16.90
CA GLN A 51 -19.93 -58.95 -18.28
C GLN A 51 -19.10 -58.02 -19.17
N THR A 52 -18.11 -58.60 -19.84
CA THR A 52 -17.26 -57.97 -20.85
C THR A 52 -18.04 -57.79 -22.14
N ILE A 53 -18.56 -56.59 -22.39
CA ILE A 53 -19.08 -56.22 -23.70
C ILE A 53 -17.91 -55.75 -24.57
N LYS A 54 -17.52 -56.59 -25.54
CA LYS A 54 -16.61 -56.25 -26.64
C LYS A 54 -17.17 -55.03 -27.39
N MET A 55 -16.41 -53.95 -27.45
CA MET A 55 -16.73 -52.81 -28.33
C MET A 55 -16.65 -53.24 -29.81
N PRO A 56 -17.61 -52.86 -30.66
CA PRO A 56 -17.49 -53.06 -32.10
C PRO A 56 -16.41 -52.12 -32.69
N PRO A 57 -15.74 -52.50 -33.79
CA PRO A 57 -14.67 -51.69 -34.36
C PRO A 57 -15.21 -50.37 -34.90
N LYS A 58 -14.45 -49.28 -34.69
CA LYS A 58 -14.79 -47.93 -35.15
C LYS A 58 -15.03 -47.94 -36.65
N LYS A 59 -16.30 -47.82 -37.05
CA LYS A 59 -16.71 -47.54 -38.42
C LYS A 59 -16.14 -46.17 -38.80
N LYS A 60 -15.29 -46.14 -39.82
CA LYS A 60 -14.74 -44.91 -40.41
C LYS A 60 -15.93 -44.13 -40.97
N VAL A 61 -16.36 -43.08 -40.26
CA VAL A 61 -17.39 -42.17 -40.76
C VAL A 61 -16.70 -41.28 -41.79
N GLU A 62 -16.96 -41.54 -43.06
CA GLU A 62 -16.67 -40.61 -44.14
C GLU A 62 -17.40 -39.29 -43.82
N ARG A 63 -16.65 -38.17 -43.81
CA ARG A 63 -17.23 -36.83 -43.67
C ARG A 63 -18.08 -36.60 -44.91
N ALA A 64 -19.40 -36.69 -44.76
CA ALA A 64 -20.34 -36.18 -45.73
C ALA A 64 -20.00 -34.71 -46.02
N ALA A 65 -19.93 -34.36 -47.30
CA ALA A 65 -19.72 -32.99 -47.72
C ALA A 65 -20.88 -32.13 -47.18
N THR A 66 -20.55 -31.16 -46.33
CA THR A 66 -21.53 -30.17 -45.88
C THR A 66 -21.90 -29.30 -47.07
N GLU A 67 -23.14 -29.39 -47.53
CA GLU A 67 -23.70 -28.44 -48.48
C GLU A 67 -23.68 -27.05 -47.85
N ASN A 68 -22.99 -26.09 -48.48
CA ASN A 68 -22.90 -24.71 -48.01
C ASN A 68 -24.24 -24.00 -48.21
N ILE A 69 -25.18 -24.19 -47.29
CA ILE A 69 -26.40 -23.40 -47.20
C ILE A 69 -25.98 -21.98 -46.79
N SER A 70 -26.11 -21.02 -47.70
CA SER A 70 -25.85 -19.59 -47.45
C SER A 70 -26.90 -19.03 -46.49
N LEU A 71 -26.62 -19.07 -45.19
CA LEU A 71 -27.44 -18.45 -44.15
C LEU A 71 -27.01 -17.00 -43.97
N GLY A 72 -27.54 -16.09 -44.81
CA GLY A 72 -27.25 -14.66 -44.69
C GLY A 72 -27.98 -13.81 -45.73
N PRO A 73 -28.06 -12.49 -45.54
CA PRO A 73 -28.61 -11.58 -46.54
C PRO A 73 -27.82 -11.71 -47.85
N GLN A 74 -28.50 -11.97 -48.97
CA GLN A 74 -27.85 -11.96 -50.29
C GLN A 74 -27.59 -10.51 -50.71
N VAL A 75 -26.38 -10.04 -50.40
CA VAL A 75 -25.95 -8.67 -50.68
C VAL A 75 -25.24 -8.62 -52.03
N ARG A 76 -25.41 -7.51 -52.77
CA ARG A 76 -24.77 -7.30 -54.08
C ARG A 76 -23.25 -7.23 -53.91
N GLU A 77 -22.52 -7.69 -54.92
CA GLU A 77 -21.05 -7.64 -54.91
C GLU A 77 -20.55 -6.20 -54.69
N GLY A 78 -19.88 -5.97 -53.57
CA GLY A 78 -19.29 -4.68 -53.19
C GLY A 78 -20.00 -3.91 -52.07
N GLU A 79 -21.21 -4.32 -51.66
CA GLU A 79 -21.91 -3.69 -50.55
C GLU A 79 -21.44 -4.28 -49.20
N LEU A 80 -21.16 -3.39 -48.24
CA LEU A 80 -20.59 -3.77 -46.95
C LEU A 80 -21.68 -4.00 -45.91
N VAL A 81 -21.81 -5.23 -45.45
CA VAL A 81 -22.64 -5.58 -44.30
C VAL A 81 -21.84 -5.32 -43.03
N PHE A 82 -22.31 -4.38 -42.22
CA PHE A 82 -21.69 -4.01 -40.96
C PHE A 82 -22.28 -4.80 -39.78
N GLY A 83 -21.40 -5.35 -38.95
CA GLY A 83 -21.72 -5.86 -37.61
C GLY A 83 -21.00 -5.07 -36.51
N VAL A 84 -21.32 -5.33 -35.25
CA VAL A 84 -20.65 -4.74 -34.08
C VAL A 84 -19.91 -5.83 -33.32
N ALA A 85 -18.58 -5.76 -33.28
CA ALA A 85 -17.72 -6.63 -32.50
C ALA A 85 -17.40 -6.00 -31.13
N ARG A 86 -17.99 -6.56 -30.07
CA ARG A 86 -17.71 -6.23 -28.67
C ARG A 86 -16.59 -7.12 -28.16
N ILE A 87 -15.42 -6.53 -27.94
CA ILE A 87 -14.25 -7.20 -27.38
C ILE A 87 -14.19 -6.83 -25.90
N PHE A 88 -14.50 -7.79 -25.03
CA PHE A 88 -14.30 -7.63 -23.59
C PHE A 88 -13.01 -8.31 -23.17
N ALA A 89 -12.02 -7.53 -22.74
CA ALA A 89 -10.69 -8.02 -22.39
C ALA A 89 -10.40 -7.77 -20.91
N SER A 90 -10.43 -8.85 -20.13
CA SER A 90 -10.04 -8.85 -18.72
C SER A 90 -8.63 -9.43 -18.55
N PHE A 91 -8.09 -9.39 -17.32
CA PHE A 91 -6.83 -10.08 -16.99
C PHE A 91 -6.97 -11.61 -16.94
N ASN A 92 -8.19 -12.14 -16.89
CA ASN A 92 -8.44 -13.57 -16.77
C ASN A 92 -8.77 -14.21 -18.14
N ASP A 93 -9.61 -13.54 -18.95
CA ASP A 93 -10.02 -14.04 -20.27
C ASP A 93 -10.42 -12.88 -21.21
N THR A 94 -10.40 -13.17 -22.52
CA THR A 94 -10.84 -12.29 -23.61
C THR A 94 -12.08 -12.85 -24.31
N PHE A 95 -13.15 -12.07 -24.33
CA PHE A 95 -14.41 -12.43 -24.96
C PHE A 95 -14.58 -11.63 -26.25
N VAL A 96 -14.80 -12.32 -27.36
CA VAL A 96 -15.13 -11.71 -28.64
C VAL A 96 -16.57 -12.05 -28.98
N HIS A 97 -17.42 -11.02 -28.98
CA HIS A 97 -18.86 -11.13 -29.22
C HIS A 97 -19.25 -10.26 -30.39
N VAL A 98 -19.84 -10.84 -31.43
CA VAL A 98 -20.33 -10.08 -32.60
C VAL A 98 -21.84 -10.07 -32.60
N THR A 99 -22.40 -8.87 -32.75
CA THR A 99 -23.84 -8.62 -32.86
C THR A 99 -24.17 -7.86 -34.12
N ASP A 100 -25.46 -7.81 -34.45
CA ASP A 100 -26.00 -6.94 -35.48
C ASP A 100 -25.83 -5.44 -35.09
N LEU A 101 -26.20 -4.54 -35.99
CA LEU A 101 -26.12 -3.09 -35.75
C LEU A 101 -27.02 -2.63 -34.60
N SER A 102 -28.18 -3.26 -34.41
CA SER A 102 -29.09 -2.95 -33.28
C SER A 102 -28.58 -3.47 -31.95
N GLY A 103 -27.63 -4.41 -31.97
CA GLY A 103 -27.05 -5.03 -30.79
C GLY A 103 -27.95 -6.05 -30.10
N ARG A 104 -29.11 -6.39 -30.68
CA ARG A 104 -30.12 -7.30 -30.12
C ARG A 104 -29.85 -8.76 -30.49
N GLU A 105 -29.32 -9.01 -31.68
CA GLU A 105 -29.07 -10.36 -32.17
C GLU A 105 -27.58 -10.71 -32.08
N THR A 106 -27.29 -11.89 -31.53
CA THR A 106 -25.92 -12.41 -31.42
C THR A 106 -25.61 -13.31 -32.62
N ILE A 107 -24.62 -12.92 -33.40
CA ILE A 107 -24.14 -13.67 -34.55
C ILE A 107 -23.17 -14.76 -34.08
N CYS A 108 -22.18 -14.38 -33.28
CA CYS A 108 -21.22 -15.33 -32.72
C CYS A 108 -20.62 -14.83 -31.40
N ARG A 109 -20.29 -15.78 -30.52
CA ARG A 109 -19.58 -15.53 -29.26
C ARG A 109 -18.53 -16.60 -29.06
N VAL A 110 -17.27 -16.18 -28.91
CA VAL A 110 -16.14 -17.08 -28.63
C VAL A 110 -15.28 -16.41 -27.56
N THR A 111 -14.75 -17.20 -26.63
CA THR A 111 -13.84 -16.74 -25.58
C THR A 111 -12.45 -17.34 -25.77
N GLY A 112 -11.43 -16.73 -25.17
CA GLY A 112 -10.07 -17.27 -25.16
C GLY A 112 -10.03 -18.65 -24.51
N GLY A 113 -10.73 -18.82 -23.38
CA GLY A 113 -10.87 -20.09 -22.67
C GLY A 113 -11.43 -21.24 -23.51
N MET A 114 -12.35 -20.97 -24.45
CA MET A 114 -12.87 -22.00 -25.36
C MET A 114 -11.81 -22.56 -26.33
N LYS A 115 -10.68 -21.87 -26.52
CA LYS A 115 -9.62 -22.24 -27.46
C LYS A 115 -8.40 -22.87 -26.80
N VAL A 116 -8.24 -22.71 -25.49
CA VAL A 116 -7.14 -23.29 -24.73
C VAL A 116 -7.64 -24.42 -23.82
N LYS A 117 -6.73 -25.29 -23.39
CA LYS A 117 -7.06 -26.43 -22.52
C LYS A 117 -6.72 -26.18 -21.04
N ALA A 118 -5.95 -25.14 -20.76
CA ALA A 118 -5.42 -24.83 -19.44
C ALA A 118 -5.85 -23.42 -19.03
N ASP A 119 -6.39 -23.30 -17.82
CA ASP A 119 -6.98 -22.08 -17.28
C ASP A 119 -5.96 -20.92 -17.20
N ARG A 120 -4.67 -21.23 -17.05
CA ARG A 120 -3.60 -20.22 -17.02
C ARG A 120 -3.38 -19.52 -18.37
N ASP A 121 -3.77 -20.16 -19.47
CA ASP A 121 -3.49 -19.69 -20.83
C ASP A 121 -4.68 -18.89 -21.42
N GLU A 122 -5.79 -18.75 -20.69
CA GLU A 122 -7.02 -18.08 -21.14
C GLU A 122 -6.82 -16.58 -21.36
N SER A 123 -6.02 -15.94 -20.50
CA SER A 123 -5.66 -14.53 -20.59
C SER A 123 -4.61 -14.23 -21.66
N SER A 124 -4.03 -15.27 -22.26
CA SER A 124 -2.92 -15.11 -23.19
C SER A 124 -3.35 -14.40 -24.47
N PRO A 125 -2.47 -13.55 -25.05
CA PRO A 125 -2.74 -12.91 -26.33
C PRO A 125 -2.92 -13.92 -27.47
N TYR A 126 -2.31 -15.11 -27.34
CA TYR A 126 -2.45 -16.20 -28.31
C TYR A 126 -3.87 -16.79 -28.29
N ALA A 127 -4.46 -17.03 -27.12
CA ALA A 127 -5.83 -17.50 -26.98
C ALA A 127 -6.83 -16.51 -27.61
N ALA A 128 -6.66 -15.21 -27.32
CA ALA A 128 -7.48 -14.13 -27.88
C ALA A 128 -7.41 -14.07 -29.42
N MET A 129 -6.22 -14.30 -30.00
CA MET A 129 -6.05 -14.35 -31.45
C MET A 129 -6.81 -15.51 -32.10
N LEU A 130 -6.73 -16.71 -31.52
CA LEU A 130 -7.44 -17.89 -32.03
C LEU A 130 -8.96 -17.71 -31.92
N ALA A 131 -9.45 -17.11 -30.83
CA ALA A 131 -10.87 -16.81 -30.66
C ALA A 131 -11.37 -15.82 -31.73
N ALA A 132 -10.61 -14.76 -32.01
CA ALA A 132 -10.93 -13.76 -33.03
C ALA A 132 -10.91 -14.34 -34.46
N GLN A 133 -10.01 -15.27 -34.76
CA GLN A 133 -9.97 -15.94 -36.07
C GLN A 133 -11.20 -16.83 -36.32
N ASP A 134 -11.64 -17.59 -35.32
CA ASP A 134 -12.86 -18.40 -35.41
C ASP A 134 -14.11 -17.53 -35.57
N VAL A 135 -14.19 -16.43 -34.82
CA VAL A 135 -15.25 -15.43 -34.98
C VAL A 135 -15.29 -14.87 -36.41
N ALA A 136 -14.14 -14.49 -36.97
CA ALA A 136 -14.09 -13.96 -38.32
C ALA A 136 -14.54 -14.98 -39.36
N GLN A 137 -14.16 -16.25 -39.21
CA GLN A 137 -14.58 -17.31 -40.13
C GLN A 137 -16.12 -17.47 -40.13
N ARG A 138 -16.74 -17.53 -38.95
CA ARG A 138 -18.20 -17.63 -38.82
C ARG A 138 -18.93 -16.40 -39.35
N CYS A 139 -18.36 -15.20 -39.16
CA CYS A 139 -18.93 -13.99 -39.73
C CYS A 139 -18.90 -13.99 -41.26
N LYS A 140 -17.86 -14.57 -41.90
CA LYS A 140 -17.80 -14.72 -43.36
C LYS A 140 -18.85 -15.69 -43.89
N GLU A 141 -19.05 -16.80 -43.19
CA GLU A 141 -20.08 -17.80 -43.54
C GLU A 141 -21.50 -17.19 -43.52
N LEU A 142 -21.72 -16.21 -42.63
CA LEU A 142 -22.99 -15.49 -42.48
C LEU A 142 -23.10 -14.22 -43.37
N GLY A 143 -22.09 -13.94 -44.21
CA GLY A 143 -22.11 -12.82 -45.15
C GLY A 143 -21.76 -11.44 -44.56
N ILE A 144 -21.12 -11.38 -43.37
CA ILE A 144 -20.70 -10.11 -42.75
C ILE A 144 -19.30 -9.76 -43.23
N THR A 145 -19.17 -8.57 -43.84
CA THR A 145 -17.93 -8.12 -44.48
C THR A 145 -17.18 -7.05 -43.69
N ALA A 146 -17.88 -6.31 -42.82
CA ALA A 146 -17.32 -5.17 -42.08
C ALA A 146 -17.77 -5.18 -40.61
N LEU A 147 -16.93 -4.67 -39.70
CA LEU A 147 -17.18 -4.66 -38.26
C LEU A 147 -16.83 -3.30 -37.62
N HIS A 148 -17.74 -2.78 -36.80
CA HIS A 148 -17.46 -1.74 -35.80
C HIS A 148 -16.95 -2.39 -34.53
N ILE A 149 -15.85 -1.91 -33.98
CA ILE A 149 -15.20 -2.53 -32.83
C ILE A 149 -15.44 -1.70 -31.58
N LYS A 150 -16.00 -2.34 -30.55
CA LYS A 150 -16.20 -1.77 -29.22
C LYS A 150 -15.31 -2.53 -28.25
N ILE A 151 -14.27 -1.88 -27.75
CA ILE A 151 -13.34 -2.47 -26.78
C ILE A 151 -13.83 -2.12 -25.38
N ARG A 152 -13.86 -3.10 -24.48
CA ARG A 152 -14.30 -2.92 -23.10
C ARG A 152 -13.31 -3.59 -22.14
N ALA A 153 -12.73 -2.82 -21.23
CA ALA A 153 -12.05 -3.37 -20.06
C ALA A 153 -13.07 -3.71 -18.95
N THR A 154 -12.62 -4.33 -17.86
CA THR A 154 -13.48 -4.61 -16.69
C THR A 154 -14.25 -3.37 -16.22
N GLY A 155 -13.59 -2.20 -16.22
CA GLY A 155 -14.22 -0.90 -15.96
C GLY A 155 -14.83 -0.77 -14.56
N GLY A 156 -15.57 0.32 -14.33
CA GLY A 156 -16.08 0.68 -13.01
C GLY A 156 -14.94 1.05 -12.05
N ASN A 157 -14.90 0.40 -10.88
CA ASN A 157 -13.86 0.64 -9.84
C ASN A 157 -12.59 -0.20 -10.08
N GLY A 158 -12.62 -1.08 -11.08
CA GLY A 158 -11.52 -1.94 -11.50
C GLY A 158 -10.55 -1.23 -12.45
N THR A 159 -9.74 -2.00 -13.16
CA THR A 159 -8.80 -1.46 -14.14
C THR A 159 -9.54 -0.93 -15.37
N LYS A 160 -9.24 0.32 -15.73
CA LYS A 160 -9.70 0.95 -16.99
C LYS A 160 -8.87 0.49 -18.19
N THR A 161 -7.66 -0.01 -17.95
CA THR A 161 -6.79 -0.56 -18.99
C THR A 161 -7.34 -1.91 -19.48
N PRO A 162 -7.55 -2.09 -20.79
CA PRO A 162 -7.98 -3.37 -21.35
C PRO A 162 -6.90 -4.45 -21.17
N GLY A 163 -7.33 -5.69 -20.92
CA GLY A 163 -6.42 -6.81 -20.72
C GLY A 163 -5.53 -7.12 -21.94
N PRO A 164 -4.46 -7.91 -21.76
CA PRO A 164 -3.44 -8.16 -22.79
C PRO A 164 -3.98 -8.76 -24.11
N GLY A 165 -5.14 -9.43 -24.07
CA GLY A 165 -5.79 -10.00 -25.25
C GLY A 165 -6.50 -9.00 -26.17
N ALA A 166 -6.78 -7.77 -25.73
CA ALA A 166 -7.57 -6.79 -26.51
C ALA A 166 -6.92 -6.43 -27.85
N GLN A 167 -5.66 -5.99 -27.81
CA GLN A 167 -4.90 -5.59 -29.00
C GLN A 167 -4.65 -6.79 -29.93
N SER A 168 -4.49 -7.97 -29.36
CA SER A 168 -4.25 -9.20 -30.10
C SER A 168 -5.49 -9.64 -30.89
N ALA A 169 -6.68 -9.58 -30.27
CA ALA A 169 -7.95 -9.86 -30.93
C ALA A 169 -8.25 -8.84 -32.04
N LEU A 170 -8.05 -7.54 -31.80
CA LEU A 170 -8.23 -6.48 -32.79
C LEU A 170 -7.38 -6.73 -34.04
N ARG A 171 -6.08 -7.00 -33.85
CA ARG A 171 -5.16 -7.29 -34.97
C ARG A 171 -5.52 -8.58 -35.69
N ALA A 172 -6.04 -9.58 -34.99
CA ALA A 172 -6.46 -10.84 -35.58
C ALA A 172 -7.68 -10.67 -36.50
N LEU A 173 -8.67 -9.86 -36.08
CA LEU A 173 -9.82 -9.50 -36.92
C LEU A 173 -9.38 -8.74 -38.18
N ALA A 174 -8.45 -7.79 -38.05
CA ALA A 174 -7.87 -7.09 -39.20
C ALA A 174 -7.18 -8.06 -40.19
N ARG A 175 -6.33 -8.96 -39.68
CA ARG A 175 -5.62 -9.97 -40.50
C ARG A 175 -6.56 -10.97 -41.17
N SER A 176 -7.72 -11.24 -40.59
CA SER A 176 -8.71 -12.15 -41.15
C SER A 176 -9.44 -11.59 -42.37
N GLY A 177 -9.19 -10.33 -42.76
CA GLY A 177 -9.78 -9.71 -43.94
C GLY A 177 -11.13 -9.03 -43.71
N MET A 178 -11.49 -8.78 -42.44
CA MET A 178 -12.66 -7.96 -42.09
C MET A 178 -12.35 -6.48 -42.25
N LYS A 179 -13.25 -5.72 -42.89
CA LYS A 179 -13.11 -4.26 -42.96
C LYS A 179 -13.49 -3.64 -41.62
N ILE A 180 -12.52 -3.00 -40.95
CA ILE A 180 -12.76 -2.34 -39.66
C ILE A 180 -13.33 -0.95 -39.93
N GLY A 181 -14.50 -0.66 -39.35
CA GLY A 181 -15.10 0.67 -39.38
C GLY A 181 -14.58 1.54 -38.24
N ARG A 182 -15.46 1.81 -37.26
CA ARG A 182 -15.14 2.63 -36.08
C ARG A 182 -14.58 1.77 -34.95
N ILE A 183 -13.57 2.28 -34.25
CA ILE A 183 -13.08 1.72 -32.99
C ILE A 183 -13.52 2.65 -31.87
N GLU A 184 -14.28 2.13 -30.90
CA GLU A 184 -14.73 2.86 -29.71
C GLU A 184 -14.26 2.13 -28.45
N ASP A 185 -13.76 2.88 -27.47
CA ASP A 185 -13.61 2.37 -26.11
C ASP A 185 -14.93 2.59 -25.36
N VAL A 186 -15.54 1.49 -24.91
CA VAL A 186 -16.80 1.47 -24.14
C VAL A 186 -16.58 0.94 -22.73
N THR A 187 -15.36 1.07 -22.22
CA THR A 187 -15.04 0.78 -20.81
C THR A 187 -15.95 1.61 -19.90
N PRO A 188 -16.77 0.99 -19.03
CA PRO A 188 -17.67 1.73 -18.17
C PRO A 188 -16.90 2.69 -17.25
N THR A 189 -17.18 3.98 -17.39
CA THR A 189 -16.73 5.00 -16.44
C THR A 189 -17.86 5.19 -15.42
N PRO A 190 -17.59 4.99 -14.12
CA PRO A 190 -18.61 5.21 -13.10
C PRO A 190 -18.97 6.71 -13.07
N SER A 191 -20.26 7.02 -13.22
CA SER A 191 -20.82 8.38 -13.14
C SER A 191 -21.06 8.85 -11.70
N ASP A 192 -20.93 7.93 -10.74
CA ASP A 192 -21.03 8.15 -9.30
C ASP A 192 -19.87 7.37 -8.67
N SER A 193 -19.07 8.02 -7.83
CA SER A 193 -17.81 7.53 -7.30
C SER A 193 -18.02 6.33 -6.37
N THR A 194 -18.31 5.15 -6.90
CA THR A 194 -18.21 3.94 -6.09
C THR A 194 -16.73 3.68 -5.85
N ARG A 195 -16.30 3.86 -4.59
CA ARG A 195 -14.93 3.68 -4.14
C ARG A 195 -14.53 2.19 -4.24
N ARG A 196 -13.23 1.89 -4.26
CA ARG A 196 -12.72 0.51 -4.13
C ARG A 196 -12.91 -0.01 -2.70
N LYS A 197 -13.49 -1.21 -2.58
CA LYS A 197 -13.77 -1.95 -1.33
C LYS A 197 -12.64 -1.89 -0.30
N GLY A 198 -13.03 -1.53 0.92
CA GLY A 198 -12.21 -1.55 2.13
C GLY A 198 -12.59 -0.36 3.01
N GLY A 199 -13.12 -0.61 4.21
CA GLY A 199 -13.32 0.46 5.18
C GLY A 199 -11.96 1.11 5.49
N ARG A 200 -11.86 2.43 5.42
CA ARG A 200 -10.59 3.14 5.55
C ARG A 200 -10.63 4.10 6.72
N PHE A 201 -9.55 4.11 7.49
CA PHE A 201 -9.28 5.18 8.43
C PHE A 201 -8.78 6.41 7.68
N HIS A 202 -9.37 7.55 8.02
CA HIS A 202 -9.01 8.87 7.55
C HIS A 202 -8.79 9.74 8.77
N PHE A 203 -7.90 10.70 8.64
CA PHE A 203 -7.67 11.70 9.67
C PHE A 203 -8.06 13.06 9.11
N LEU A 204 -8.92 13.76 9.85
CA LEU A 204 -9.32 15.13 9.54
C LEU A 204 -8.76 16.01 10.65
N TYR A 205 -8.09 17.09 10.28
CA TYR A 205 -7.64 18.08 11.24
C TYR A 205 -7.99 19.49 10.77
N ALA A 206 -8.10 20.39 11.74
CA ALA A 206 -8.31 21.80 11.55
C ALA A 206 -7.38 22.56 12.49
N SER A 207 -6.90 23.70 12.01
CA SER A 207 -6.13 24.66 12.80
C SER A 207 -6.53 26.06 12.37
N THR A 208 -6.25 27.04 13.22
CA THR A 208 -6.28 28.43 12.80
C THR A 208 -5.00 28.76 12.01
N ASP A 209 -4.96 29.91 11.35
CA ASP A 209 -3.80 30.41 10.61
C ASP A 209 -2.75 31.08 11.53
N ALA A 210 -2.98 31.08 12.84
CA ALA A 210 -2.06 31.62 13.82
C ALA A 210 -0.82 30.74 13.98
N SER A 211 0.36 31.36 14.09
CA SER A 211 1.65 30.68 14.16
C SER A 211 1.82 29.72 15.36
N LEU A 212 0.98 29.82 16.39
CA LEU A 212 0.99 28.99 17.60
C LEU A 212 -0.38 28.35 17.86
N SER A 213 -1.18 28.10 16.81
CA SER A 213 -2.50 27.51 16.95
C SER A 213 -2.44 26.05 17.41
N ILE A 214 -3.35 25.67 18.31
CA ILE A 214 -3.59 24.26 18.61
C ILE A 214 -4.23 23.61 17.39
N ARG A 215 -3.63 22.54 16.89
CA ARG A 215 -4.22 21.73 15.81
C ARG A 215 -5.17 20.72 16.46
N HIS A 216 -6.43 20.72 16.05
CA HIS A 216 -7.43 19.76 16.51
C HIS A 216 -7.73 18.76 15.40
N GLY A 217 -7.73 17.47 15.71
CA GLY A 217 -8.00 16.43 14.71
C GLY A 217 -8.80 15.26 15.25
N LEU A 218 -9.33 14.49 14.30
CA LEU A 218 -10.28 13.42 14.53
C LEU A 218 -10.02 12.29 13.53
N TRP A 219 -10.01 11.06 14.04
CA TRP A 219 -10.03 9.87 13.21
C TRP A 219 -11.45 9.50 12.80
N LEU A 220 -11.59 9.13 11.53
CA LEU A 220 -12.85 8.70 10.93
C LEU A 220 -12.67 7.37 10.24
N ARG A 221 -13.54 6.42 10.58
CA ARG A 221 -13.66 5.18 9.83
C ARG A 221 -14.73 5.33 8.78
N ILE A 222 -14.30 5.56 7.54
CA ILE A 222 -15.19 5.52 6.38
C ILE A 222 -15.34 4.06 5.99
N ALA A 223 -16.23 3.35 6.69
CA ALA A 223 -16.73 2.06 6.23
C ALA A 223 -17.52 2.26 4.93
N GLU A 224 -17.60 1.26 4.07
CA GLU A 224 -18.61 1.21 3.00
C GLU A 224 -19.87 0.58 3.62
N PRO A 225 -20.81 1.37 4.17
CA PRO A 225 -22.03 0.80 4.66
C PRO A 225 -22.91 0.54 3.44
N ARG A 226 -23.94 -0.29 3.60
CA ARG A 226 -24.96 -0.48 2.56
C ARG A 226 -25.69 0.85 2.23
N GLU A 227 -25.54 1.86 3.10
CA GLU A 227 -26.11 3.20 3.03
C GLU A 227 -25.02 4.25 3.33
N PRO A 228 -25.02 5.43 2.66
CA PRO A 228 -24.03 6.47 2.90
C PRO A 228 -24.23 7.11 4.29
N VAL A 229 -23.27 6.94 5.20
CA VAL A 229 -23.25 7.64 6.48
C VAL A 229 -22.62 9.02 6.29
N VAL A 230 -23.39 10.07 6.60
CA VAL A 230 -22.91 11.45 6.52
C VAL A 230 -22.54 11.96 7.92
N HIS A 231 -21.24 12.17 8.13
CA HIS A 231 -20.69 12.85 9.29
C HIS A 231 -20.75 14.37 9.07
N VAL A 232 -21.22 15.12 10.06
CA VAL A 232 -21.31 16.58 10.02
C VAL A 232 -20.42 17.15 11.12
N PHE A 233 -19.54 18.06 10.74
CA PHE A 233 -18.63 18.74 11.64
C PHE A 233 -19.06 20.19 11.83
N LYS A 234 -18.92 20.70 13.04
CA LYS A 234 -19.17 22.10 13.39
C LYS A 234 -17.93 22.68 14.06
N TRP A 235 -17.43 23.79 13.52
CA TRP A 235 -16.39 24.55 14.16
C TRP A 235 -16.94 25.27 15.40
N SER A 236 -16.36 25.00 16.58
CA SER A 236 -16.60 25.76 17.80
C SER A 236 -15.56 26.87 17.90
N GLY A 237 -15.99 28.12 17.72
CA GLY A 237 -15.10 29.27 17.87
C GLY A 237 -14.71 29.58 19.32
N ALA A 238 -15.42 29.03 20.31
CA ALA A 238 -15.09 29.21 21.73
C ALA A 238 -13.94 28.31 22.18
N ASP A 239 -13.92 27.08 21.66
CA ASP A 239 -12.96 26.04 22.03
C ASP A 239 -11.87 25.84 20.97
N GLU A 240 -11.92 26.62 19.87
CA GLU A 240 -11.10 26.49 18.67
C GLU A 240 -10.97 25.03 18.17
N CYS A 241 -12.08 24.29 18.22
CA CYS A 241 -12.09 22.85 17.93
C CYS A 241 -13.16 22.46 16.92
N LEU A 242 -12.95 21.31 16.28
CA LEU A 242 -13.86 20.75 15.29
C LEU A 242 -14.73 19.68 15.95
N LEU A 243 -15.99 20.00 16.23
CA LEU A 243 -16.90 19.10 16.91
C LEU A 243 -17.62 18.18 15.91
N LEU A 244 -17.55 16.86 16.12
CA LEU A 244 -18.39 15.90 15.43
C LEU A 244 -19.81 15.96 16.01
N LEU A 245 -20.78 16.37 15.20
CA LEU A 245 -22.17 16.41 15.63
C LEU A 245 -22.76 14.98 15.67
N PRO A 246 -23.47 14.61 16.74
CA PRO A 246 -24.21 13.35 16.80
C PRO A 246 -25.17 13.22 15.62
N LEU A 247 -25.26 12.03 15.03
CA LEU A 247 -26.05 11.79 13.81
C LEU A 247 -27.54 12.14 13.94
N ASN A 248 -28.06 12.17 15.17
CA ASN A 248 -29.47 12.44 15.50
C ASN A 248 -29.72 13.91 15.91
N SER A 249 -28.69 14.76 15.92
CA SER A 249 -28.84 16.17 16.27
C SER A 249 -29.69 16.91 15.24
N SER A 250 -30.49 17.87 15.70
CA SER A 250 -31.29 18.75 14.82
C SER A 250 -30.40 19.53 13.86
N GLU A 251 -29.25 20.01 14.33
CA GLU A 251 -28.25 20.70 13.53
C GLU A 251 -27.65 19.80 12.45
N ALA A 252 -27.33 18.54 12.79
CA ALA A 252 -26.81 17.57 11.84
C ALA A 252 -27.85 17.22 10.76
N THR A 253 -29.13 17.13 11.15
CA THR A 253 -30.23 16.86 10.22
C THR A 253 -30.45 18.03 9.26
N ALA A 254 -30.41 19.26 9.76
CA ALA A 254 -30.50 20.46 8.94
C ALA A 254 -29.32 20.55 7.94
N ALA A 255 -28.09 20.32 8.40
CA ALA A 255 -26.91 20.32 7.54
C ALA A 255 -26.99 19.25 6.43
N ARG A 256 -27.47 18.03 6.76
CA ARG A 256 -27.68 16.98 5.76
C ARG A 256 -28.69 17.35 4.69
N SER A 257 -29.79 18.02 5.08
CA SER A 257 -30.79 18.49 4.12
C SER A 257 -30.26 19.55 3.15
N ALA A 258 -29.21 20.29 3.55
CA ALA A 258 -28.57 21.32 2.74
C ALA A 258 -27.48 20.78 1.78
N ILE A 259 -27.12 19.49 1.82
CA ILE A 259 -26.06 18.93 0.96
C ILE A 259 -26.30 19.15 -0.54
N PRO A 260 -27.52 18.95 -1.08
CA PRO A 260 -27.76 19.17 -2.51
C PRO A 260 -27.46 20.61 -2.95
N SER A 261 -27.79 21.61 -2.14
CA SER A 261 -27.52 23.02 -2.46
C SER A 261 -26.04 23.41 -2.26
N LEU A 262 -25.30 22.67 -1.42
CA LEU A 262 -23.86 22.87 -1.27
C LEU A 262 -23.07 22.37 -2.48
N ARG A 263 -23.54 21.34 -3.19
CA ARG A 263 -22.89 20.85 -4.42
C ARG A 263 -22.85 21.92 -5.51
N GLU A 264 -23.90 22.73 -5.64
CA GLU A 264 -23.94 23.86 -6.58
C GLU A 264 -22.93 24.96 -6.23
N ARG A 265 -22.46 25.01 -4.98
CA ARG A 265 -21.46 25.96 -4.50
C ARG A 265 -20.02 25.48 -4.65
N GLY A 266 -19.79 24.31 -5.27
CA GLY A 266 -18.45 23.80 -5.59
C GLY A 266 -17.77 23.10 -4.42
N LEU A 267 -18.38 22.04 -3.87
CA LEU A 267 -17.68 21.12 -2.97
C LEU A 267 -16.52 20.45 -3.70
N VAL A 268 -15.35 20.42 -3.08
CA VAL A 268 -14.16 19.76 -3.62
C VAL A 268 -14.30 18.25 -3.43
N GLU A 269 -14.23 17.51 -4.53
CA GLU A 269 -14.20 16.04 -4.48
C GLU A 269 -12.84 15.57 -3.96
N TYR A 270 -12.83 14.66 -2.99
CA TYR A 270 -11.58 14.16 -2.39
C TYR A 270 -10.63 13.55 -3.42
N GLN A 271 -11.15 12.89 -4.46
CA GLN A 271 -10.31 12.35 -5.54
C GLN A 271 -9.71 13.47 -6.39
N ALA A 272 -10.48 14.51 -6.71
CA ALA A 272 -9.97 15.67 -7.42
C ALA A 272 -8.91 16.41 -6.60
N LEU A 273 -9.04 16.41 -5.27
CA LEU A 273 -8.02 16.93 -4.36
C LEU A 273 -6.77 16.04 -4.35
N GLU A 274 -6.93 14.71 -4.22
CA GLU A 274 -5.85 13.72 -4.25
C GLU A 274 -5.05 13.82 -5.56
N ASP A 275 -5.75 13.87 -6.70
CA ASP A 275 -5.16 14.02 -8.03
C ASP A 275 -4.46 15.38 -8.19
N ALA A 276 -5.06 16.48 -7.70
CA ALA A 276 -4.44 17.81 -7.73
C ALA A 276 -3.20 17.92 -6.84
N THR A 277 -3.19 17.26 -5.67
CA THR A 277 -2.01 17.20 -4.79
C THR A 277 -0.90 16.32 -5.38
N ALA A 278 -1.26 15.20 -6.03
CA ALA A 278 -0.29 14.34 -6.71
C ALA A 278 0.36 15.07 -7.90
N ASP A 279 -0.42 15.85 -8.66
CA ASP A 279 0.09 16.69 -9.75
C ASP A 279 0.99 17.84 -9.25
N ALA A 280 0.77 18.34 -8.02
CA ALA A 280 1.63 19.34 -7.40
C ALA A 280 2.97 18.74 -6.94
N ALA A 281 2.94 17.55 -6.33
CA ALA A 281 4.14 16.81 -5.94
C ALA A 281 4.99 16.39 -7.15
N ALA A 282 4.35 15.89 -8.22
CA ALA A 282 5.05 15.51 -9.46
C ALA A 282 5.68 16.70 -10.22
N LYS A 283 5.27 17.94 -9.93
CA LYS A 283 5.89 19.15 -10.50
C LYS A 283 7.11 19.62 -9.72
N GLN A 284 7.30 19.17 -8.48
CA GLN A 284 8.49 19.49 -7.68
C GLN A 284 9.65 18.53 -7.99
N ASP A 285 9.36 17.27 -8.31
CA ASP A 285 10.37 16.28 -8.74
C ASP A 285 10.49 16.22 -10.26
N ALA A 286 11.44 16.97 -10.81
CA ALA A 286 11.78 16.90 -12.23
C ALA A 286 12.53 15.60 -12.58
N SER A 287 11.81 14.47 -12.72
CA SER A 287 12.33 13.27 -13.39
C SER A 287 11.23 12.51 -14.13
N PRO A 288 11.31 12.34 -15.47
CA PRO A 288 10.21 11.80 -16.26
C PRO A 288 10.38 10.29 -16.48
N ALA A 289 9.96 9.46 -15.51
CA ALA A 289 9.86 8.03 -15.74
C ALA A 289 8.91 7.31 -14.75
N ALA A 290 7.61 7.26 -15.07
CA ALA A 290 6.70 6.12 -14.85
C ALA A 290 5.23 6.57 -14.76
N ALA A 291 4.62 6.94 -15.90
CA ALA A 291 3.16 7.04 -16.00
C ALA A 291 2.57 5.63 -16.13
N GLY A 292 2.40 4.93 -15.01
CA GLY A 292 1.87 3.56 -15.00
C GLY A 292 1.31 3.17 -13.64
N ALA A 293 -0.03 3.04 -13.58
CA ALA A 293 -0.84 2.68 -12.41
C ALA A 293 -0.78 3.69 -11.25
N ALA A 294 -1.92 4.31 -10.91
CA ALA A 294 -2.05 5.05 -9.66
C ALA A 294 -1.72 4.09 -8.50
N ALA A 295 -0.55 4.30 -7.90
CA ALA A 295 -0.12 3.61 -6.69
C ALA A 295 -1.24 3.72 -5.64
N PRO A 296 -1.42 2.74 -4.73
CA PRO A 296 -2.23 3.00 -3.55
C PRO A 296 -1.69 4.27 -2.91
N SER A 297 -2.55 5.28 -2.69
CA SER A 297 -2.11 6.51 -2.03
C SER A 297 -1.31 6.18 -0.78
N ASP A 298 -0.15 6.80 -0.61
CA ASP A 298 0.81 6.46 0.44
C ASP A 298 0.18 6.48 1.83
N TRP A 299 -0.85 7.31 2.02
CA TRP A 299 -1.75 7.29 3.17
C TRP A 299 -2.22 5.89 3.58
N ARG A 300 -2.60 5.03 2.64
CA ARG A 300 -3.06 3.67 2.93
C ARG A 300 -1.97 2.79 3.50
N LEU A 301 -0.74 3.01 3.06
CA LEU A 301 0.42 2.27 3.55
C LEU A 301 0.85 2.81 4.92
N LEU A 302 0.75 4.12 5.14
CA LEU A 302 1.05 4.78 6.42
C LEU A 302 0.08 4.38 7.54
N VAL A 303 -1.14 3.97 7.21
CA VAL A 303 -2.22 3.64 8.16
C VAL A 303 -2.63 2.16 8.07
N SER A 304 -1.81 1.31 7.44
CA SER A 304 -2.17 -0.08 7.12
C SER A 304 -2.37 -1.01 8.34
N HIS A 305 -1.73 -0.72 9.47
CA HIS A 305 -1.80 -1.43 10.74
C HIS A 305 -2.63 -0.70 11.79
N VAL A 306 -3.12 0.51 11.51
CA VAL A 306 -4.04 1.22 12.40
C VAL A 306 -5.42 0.56 12.30
N ASP A 307 -5.92 0.09 13.45
CA ASP A 307 -7.22 -0.55 13.55
C ASP A 307 -8.06 0.05 14.69
N ASP A 308 -9.33 -0.36 14.77
CA ASP A 308 -10.24 0.06 15.83
C ASP A 308 -9.69 -0.26 17.23
N SER A 309 -8.92 -1.34 17.39
CA SER A 309 -8.38 -1.76 18.70
C SER A 309 -7.24 -0.83 19.17
N VAL A 310 -6.38 -0.40 18.23
CA VAL A 310 -5.32 0.57 18.47
C VAL A 310 -5.92 1.94 18.80
N LEU A 311 -6.87 2.42 18.00
CA LEU A 311 -7.50 3.72 18.23
C LEU A 311 -8.29 3.76 19.54
N ASN A 312 -9.12 2.75 19.83
CA ASN A 312 -9.88 2.69 21.08
C ASN A 312 -9.00 2.52 22.33
N ARG A 313 -7.78 2.00 22.16
CA ARG A 313 -6.81 1.88 23.25
C ARG A 313 -6.09 3.19 23.51
N ILE A 314 -5.64 3.88 22.47
CA ILE A 314 -4.80 5.08 22.59
C ILE A 314 -5.65 6.34 22.84
N LEU A 315 -6.79 6.46 22.15
CA LEU A 315 -7.62 7.66 22.11
C LEU A 315 -8.92 7.50 22.92
N PRO A 316 -9.56 8.63 23.29
CA PRO A 316 -10.93 8.62 23.82
C PRO A 316 -11.95 8.06 22.81
N ALA A 317 -13.16 7.77 23.27
CA ALA A 317 -14.21 7.06 22.51
C ALA A 317 -14.67 7.80 21.23
N ASP A 318 -14.44 9.10 21.15
CA ASP A 318 -14.70 9.96 20.01
C ASP A 318 -13.53 10.02 19.03
N TRP A 319 -12.39 9.39 19.33
CA TRP A 319 -11.15 9.39 18.53
C TRP A 319 -10.63 10.78 18.16
N THR A 320 -10.86 11.76 19.04
CA THR A 320 -10.32 13.12 18.91
C THR A 320 -8.93 13.19 19.56
N LEU A 321 -8.09 14.08 19.02
CA LEU A 321 -6.86 14.50 19.66
C LEU A 321 -6.43 15.89 19.19
N THR A 322 -5.48 16.48 19.91
CA THR A 322 -4.91 17.79 19.64
C THR A 322 -3.38 17.74 19.60
N SER A 323 -2.75 18.80 19.08
CA SER A 323 -1.29 18.96 19.14
C SER A 323 -0.73 18.96 20.58
N VAL A 324 -1.54 19.33 21.59
CA VAL A 324 -1.15 19.39 23.00
C VAL A 324 -1.47 18.09 23.78
N SER A 325 -2.17 17.14 23.14
CA SER A 325 -2.50 15.85 23.75
C SER A 325 -1.23 15.11 24.18
N SER A 326 -1.18 14.67 25.42
CA SER A 326 0.04 14.12 26.01
C SER A 326 -0.22 12.82 26.78
N ALA A 327 0.74 11.91 26.75
CA ALA A 327 0.72 10.73 27.59
C ALA A 327 1.16 11.08 29.03
N PRO A 328 0.60 10.43 30.07
CA PRO A 328 0.88 10.80 31.47
C PRO A 328 2.36 10.71 31.89
N HIS A 329 3.16 9.89 31.21
CA HIS A 329 4.58 9.70 31.50
C HIS A 329 5.48 10.72 30.81
N ASP A 330 4.94 11.52 29.89
CA ASP A 330 5.64 12.63 29.22
C ASP A 330 5.38 13.98 29.88
N THR A 331 4.40 14.05 30.79
CA THR A 331 4.11 15.25 31.56
C THR A 331 5.13 15.40 32.70
N GLU A 332 5.87 16.51 32.71
CA GLU A 332 6.80 16.80 33.82
C GLU A 332 6.04 16.97 35.13
N HIS A 333 6.30 16.09 36.10
CA HIS A 333 5.79 16.25 37.46
C HIS A 333 6.69 17.24 38.21
N ILE A 334 6.30 18.52 38.23
CA ILE A 334 7.00 19.57 38.98
C ILE A 334 6.46 19.57 40.43
N PRO A 335 7.26 19.24 41.45
CA PRO A 335 6.80 19.24 42.84
C PRO A 335 6.38 20.65 43.28
N GLY A 336 5.14 20.81 43.73
CA GLY A 336 4.60 22.08 44.26
C GLY A 336 3.62 22.80 43.32
N LEU A 337 3.63 22.52 42.02
CA LEU A 337 2.56 22.89 41.09
C LEU A 337 1.52 21.77 41.14
N SER A 338 0.42 21.99 41.85
CA SER A 338 -0.63 20.99 41.96
C SER A 338 -1.27 20.72 40.58
N HIS A 339 -1.73 19.48 40.35
CA HIS A 339 -2.46 19.04 39.14
C HIS A 339 -3.63 19.96 38.71
N LEU A 340 -4.11 20.84 39.59
CA LEU A 340 -5.22 21.77 39.39
C LEU A 340 -4.85 23.01 38.56
N GLU A 341 -3.59 23.45 38.59
CA GLU A 341 -3.15 24.61 37.80
C GLU A 341 -2.88 24.22 36.35
N ALA A 342 -2.31 23.03 36.09
CA ALA A 342 -2.14 22.49 34.73
C ALA A 342 -3.47 22.16 34.04
N SER A 343 -4.46 21.66 34.79
CA SER A 343 -5.77 21.29 34.23
C SER A 343 -6.75 22.47 34.06
N SER A 344 -6.47 23.64 34.65
CA SER A 344 -7.34 24.83 34.52
C SER A 344 -7.00 25.73 33.33
N VAL A 345 -5.77 25.66 32.80
CA VAL A 345 -5.34 26.50 31.66
C VAL A 345 -5.71 25.87 30.31
N LEU A 346 -5.86 24.54 30.23
CA LEU A 346 -6.21 23.81 29.02
C LEU A 346 -7.44 22.92 29.29
N SER A 347 -8.61 23.53 29.22
CA SER A 347 -9.90 22.82 29.32
C SER A 347 -10.09 21.90 28.10
N GLY A 348 -9.49 20.69 28.12
CA GLY A 348 -9.63 19.74 27.01
C GLY A 348 -8.42 18.87 26.67
N GLU A 349 -7.38 18.77 27.53
CA GLU A 349 -6.26 17.86 27.26
C GLU A 349 -6.72 16.39 27.22
N THR A 350 -6.77 15.82 26.01
CA THR A 350 -6.99 14.39 25.80
C THR A 350 -5.73 13.63 26.19
N LYS A 351 -5.85 12.76 27.20
CA LYS A 351 -4.75 11.90 27.66
C LYS A 351 -4.56 10.73 26.70
N LEU A 352 -3.34 10.59 26.18
CA LEU A 352 -2.98 9.50 25.27
C LEU A 352 -2.58 8.25 26.07
N SER A 353 -3.21 7.12 25.76
CA SER A 353 -3.03 5.85 26.47
C SER A 353 -2.12 4.89 25.68
N PHE A 354 -0.86 5.29 25.52
CA PHE A 354 0.16 4.52 24.80
C PHE A 354 0.59 3.24 25.54
N VAL A 355 1.24 2.33 24.82
CA VAL A 355 1.93 1.20 25.46
C VAL A 355 3.06 1.74 26.34
N SER A 356 3.13 1.29 27.59
CA SER A 356 4.10 1.81 28.56
C SER A 356 5.52 1.33 28.23
N VAL A 357 6.31 2.18 27.58
CA VAL A 357 7.72 1.91 27.25
C VAL A 357 8.65 2.62 28.22
N ASN A 358 9.35 1.86 29.06
CA ASN A 358 10.35 2.37 29.99
C ASN A 358 11.75 1.88 29.61
N LEU A 359 12.50 2.74 28.91
CA LEU A 359 13.86 2.42 28.46
C LEU A 359 14.87 2.26 29.60
N LYS A 360 14.58 2.77 30.80
CA LYS A 360 15.45 2.62 31.99
C LYS A 360 15.29 1.27 32.68
N GLN A 361 14.22 0.53 32.37
CA GLN A 361 13.93 -0.75 32.97
C GLN A 361 13.36 -1.71 31.91
N THR A 362 14.26 -2.35 31.16
CA THR A 362 13.94 -3.30 30.08
C THR A 362 14.06 -4.77 30.53
N TRP A 363 14.13 -5.01 31.83
CA TRP A 363 14.26 -6.34 32.44
C TRP A 363 13.19 -6.52 33.54
N PRO A 364 12.88 -7.77 33.92
CA PRO A 364 11.96 -8.06 35.02
C PRO A 364 12.40 -7.38 36.32
N THR A 365 11.45 -6.96 37.15
CA THR A 365 11.75 -6.33 38.45
C THR A 365 12.57 -7.21 39.39
N ASP A 366 12.51 -8.53 39.21
CA ASP A 366 13.21 -9.55 39.98
C ASP A 366 14.58 -9.95 39.41
N ALA A 367 14.98 -9.44 38.24
CA ALA A 367 16.28 -9.76 37.64
C ALA A 367 17.45 -9.09 38.37
N ILE A 368 18.51 -9.86 38.65
CA ILE A 368 19.68 -9.41 39.43
C ILE A 368 20.98 -9.73 38.66
N GLY A 369 22.00 -8.88 38.82
CA GLY A 369 23.37 -9.15 38.37
C GLY A 369 23.53 -9.22 36.84
N ARG A 370 24.05 -10.35 36.35
CA ARG A 370 24.36 -10.56 34.92
C ARG A 370 23.12 -10.53 34.04
N GLU A 371 22.03 -11.15 34.47
CA GLU A 371 20.76 -11.19 33.71
C GLU A 371 20.22 -9.79 33.43
N ARG A 372 20.33 -8.88 34.41
CA ARG A 372 19.96 -7.47 34.25
C ARG A 372 20.81 -6.78 33.18
N THR A 373 22.10 -7.03 33.16
CA THR A 373 23.04 -6.41 32.21
C THR A 373 22.79 -6.93 30.80
N ASP A 374 22.64 -8.24 30.65
CA ASP A 374 22.39 -8.89 29.36
C ASP A 374 21.07 -8.40 28.75
N ARG A 375 19.99 -8.28 29.54
CA ARG A 375 18.68 -7.76 29.08
C ARG A 375 18.60 -6.24 28.93
N ALA A 376 19.53 -5.50 29.53
CA ALA A 376 19.67 -4.07 29.26
C ALA A 376 20.30 -3.83 27.88
N ARG A 377 21.24 -4.70 27.47
CA ARG A 377 21.87 -4.68 26.15
C ARG A 377 20.95 -5.21 25.06
N ASP A 378 20.36 -6.39 25.27
CA ASP A 378 19.40 -7.00 24.36
C ASP A 378 17.98 -6.87 24.91
N ARG A 379 17.19 -6.00 24.26
CA ARG A 379 15.81 -5.71 24.66
C ARG A 379 14.79 -6.74 24.16
N SER A 380 15.23 -7.87 23.60
CA SER A 380 14.35 -8.91 23.03
C SER A 380 13.31 -9.43 24.02
N TRP A 381 13.69 -9.66 25.29
CA TRP A 381 12.73 -10.05 26.33
C TRP A 381 11.65 -8.98 26.54
N TYR A 382 12.07 -7.72 26.57
CA TYR A 382 11.17 -6.58 26.78
C TYR A 382 10.21 -6.39 25.60
N LEU A 383 10.70 -6.53 24.37
CA LEU A 383 9.87 -6.52 23.16
C LEU A 383 8.80 -7.62 23.23
N GLY A 384 9.18 -8.84 23.62
CA GLY A 384 8.25 -9.93 23.84
C GLY A 384 7.19 -9.61 24.90
N HIS A 385 7.61 -9.02 26.03
CA HIS A 385 6.70 -8.58 27.08
C HIS A 385 5.72 -7.49 26.61
N LEU A 386 6.17 -6.52 25.81
CA LEU A 386 5.31 -5.49 25.22
C LEU A 386 4.29 -6.10 24.23
N ILE A 387 4.72 -7.06 23.42
CA ILE A 387 3.81 -7.75 22.50
C ILE A 387 2.77 -8.54 23.28
N ASP A 388 3.18 -9.25 24.32
CA ASP A 388 2.30 -10.06 25.17
C ASP A 388 1.29 -9.20 25.94
N SER A 389 1.67 -7.99 26.40
CA SER A 389 0.75 -7.08 27.08
C SER A 389 -0.34 -6.51 26.15
N LEU A 390 -0.10 -6.51 24.84
CA LEU A 390 -1.04 -6.07 23.80
C LEU A 390 -1.90 -7.22 23.25
N VAL A 391 -1.80 -8.43 23.81
CA VAL A 391 -2.65 -9.56 23.42
C VAL A 391 -3.98 -9.48 24.17
N ALA A 392 -5.04 -9.08 23.47
CA ALA A 392 -6.42 -9.17 23.95
C ALA A 392 -7.33 -9.72 22.84
N PRO A 393 -8.29 -10.64 23.11
CA PRO A 393 -8.57 -11.40 24.36
C PRO A 393 -7.57 -12.55 24.65
N PRO A 394 -7.58 -13.14 25.87
CA PRO A 394 -6.71 -14.27 26.24
C PRO A 394 -6.96 -15.47 25.32
N GLY A 395 -5.93 -15.88 24.58
CA GLY A 395 -5.98 -16.91 23.53
C GLY A 395 -5.68 -16.39 22.12
N SER A 396 -5.60 -15.08 21.92
CA SER A 396 -5.10 -14.47 20.68
C SER A 396 -3.62 -14.77 20.46
N HIS A 397 -3.22 -14.96 19.20
CA HIS A 397 -1.83 -15.19 18.83
C HIS A 397 -0.96 -13.94 19.07
N ARG A 398 0.32 -14.12 19.43
CA ARG A 398 1.33 -13.03 19.55
C ARG A 398 1.39 -12.11 18.32
N SER A 399 1.01 -12.61 17.15
CA SER A 399 0.88 -11.82 15.92
C SER A 399 -0.10 -10.65 16.02
N HIS A 400 -1.11 -10.74 16.90
CA HIS A 400 -2.05 -9.65 17.16
C HIS A 400 -1.39 -8.52 17.95
N GLY A 401 -0.70 -8.83 19.04
CA GLY A 401 0.05 -7.85 19.83
C GLY A 401 1.15 -7.17 19.00
N ALA A 402 1.85 -7.94 18.17
CA ALA A 402 2.82 -7.40 17.22
C ALA A 402 2.17 -6.43 16.21
N ARG A 403 0.99 -6.76 15.68
CA ARG A 403 0.24 -5.85 14.79
C ARG A 403 -0.22 -4.59 15.52
N GLN A 404 -0.66 -4.68 16.78
CA GLN A 404 -1.03 -3.50 17.57
C GLN A 404 0.17 -2.60 17.85
N LEU A 405 1.35 -3.16 18.09
CA LEU A 405 2.58 -2.40 18.26
C LEU A 405 2.98 -1.67 16.97
N LEU A 406 2.85 -2.32 15.81
CA LEU A 406 3.04 -1.67 14.50
C LEU A 406 1.99 -0.57 14.24
N GLY A 407 0.74 -0.82 14.63
CA GLY A 407 -0.34 0.17 14.52
C GLY A 407 -0.09 1.40 15.38
N GLU A 408 0.44 1.23 16.60
CA GLU A 408 0.86 2.35 17.45
C GLU A 408 2.06 3.10 16.85
N LEU A 409 3.05 2.40 16.31
CA LEU A 409 4.19 3.02 15.61
C LEU A 409 3.72 3.89 14.43
N GLN A 410 2.78 3.40 13.62
CA GLN A 410 2.17 4.15 12.51
C GLN A 410 1.34 5.32 13.01
N PHE A 411 0.48 5.09 14.00
CA PHE A 411 -0.33 6.13 14.62
C PHE A 411 0.54 7.29 15.09
N CYS A 412 1.57 7.01 15.88
CA CYS A 412 2.48 8.01 16.40
C CYS A 412 3.14 8.80 15.27
N PHE A 413 3.66 8.15 14.23
CA PHE A 413 4.27 8.83 13.09
C PHE A 413 3.29 9.78 12.38
N VAL A 414 2.08 9.32 12.06
CA VAL A 414 1.08 10.13 11.36
C VAL A 414 0.61 11.31 12.22
N MET A 415 0.50 11.14 13.54
CA MET A 415 0.15 12.24 14.44
C MET A 415 1.27 13.26 14.59
N VAL A 416 2.54 12.84 14.48
CA VAL A 416 3.65 13.79 14.35
C VAL A 416 3.56 14.55 13.04
N LEU A 417 3.38 13.84 11.92
CA LEU A 417 3.27 14.41 10.57
C LEU A 417 2.22 15.52 10.49
N VAL A 418 1.03 15.26 11.04
CA VAL A 418 -0.12 16.15 10.84
C VAL A 418 -0.30 17.16 11.98
N LEU A 419 -0.11 16.74 13.23
CA LEU A 419 -0.38 17.58 14.40
C LEU A 419 0.88 18.11 15.09
N ALA A 420 2.08 17.71 14.67
CA ALA A 420 3.33 18.01 15.36
C ALA A 420 3.28 17.64 16.86
N ASN A 421 2.64 16.50 17.17
CA ASN A 421 2.45 16.07 18.56
C ASN A 421 3.75 15.48 19.15
N TYR A 422 4.28 16.11 20.20
CA TYR A 422 5.54 15.72 20.83
C TYR A 422 5.50 14.36 21.54
N SER A 423 4.41 14.06 22.26
CA SER A 423 4.26 12.78 22.96
C SER A 423 4.23 11.59 21.99
N CYS A 424 3.64 11.78 20.80
CA CYS A 424 3.70 10.81 19.71
C CYS A 424 5.12 10.62 19.17
N LEU A 425 5.91 11.68 19.05
CA LEU A 425 7.31 11.59 18.62
C LEU A 425 8.15 10.76 19.60
N GLU A 426 8.05 11.07 20.90
CA GLU A 426 8.79 10.35 21.94
C GLU A 426 8.38 8.88 22.00
N GLN A 427 7.08 8.59 21.86
CA GLN A 427 6.60 7.21 21.80
C GLN A 427 7.11 6.47 20.55
N TRP A 428 7.12 7.12 19.38
CA TRP A 428 7.69 6.56 18.15
C TRP A 428 9.18 6.21 18.35
N LYS A 429 9.98 7.12 18.93
CA LYS A 429 11.39 6.89 19.24
C LYS A 429 11.59 5.74 20.24
N ARG A 430 10.75 5.65 21.28
CA ARG A 430 10.80 4.59 22.29
C ARG A 430 10.50 3.22 21.71
N ILE A 431 9.46 3.11 20.89
CA ILE A 431 9.10 1.85 20.21
C ILE A 431 10.23 1.41 19.29
N LEU A 432 10.75 2.30 18.44
CA LEU A 432 11.89 2.00 17.57
C LEU A 432 13.14 1.61 18.35
N SER A 433 13.43 2.31 19.45
CA SER A 433 14.56 2.00 20.33
C SER A 433 14.46 0.56 20.86
N VAL A 434 13.28 0.11 21.27
CA VAL A 434 13.12 -1.26 21.77
C VAL A 434 13.27 -2.28 20.64
N ILE A 435 12.63 -2.03 19.50
CA ILE A 435 12.67 -2.96 18.36
C ILE A 435 14.09 -3.11 17.83
N LEU A 436 14.76 -2.01 17.50
CA LEU A 436 16.07 -2.02 16.82
C LEU A 436 17.26 -2.37 17.75
N THR A 437 17.03 -2.55 19.06
CA THR A 437 18.03 -3.12 19.99
C THR A 437 17.64 -4.52 20.49
N SER A 438 16.71 -5.20 19.82
CA SER A 438 16.29 -6.57 20.18
C SER A 438 16.99 -7.59 19.28
N GLN A 439 18.16 -8.07 19.70
CA GLN A 439 19.02 -8.95 18.91
C GLN A 439 18.50 -10.40 18.85
N ALA A 440 18.23 -11.05 19.99
CA ALA A 440 17.72 -12.42 20.01
C ALA A 440 16.37 -12.57 19.27
N ALA A 441 15.51 -11.55 19.32
CA ALA A 441 14.22 -11.55 18.65
C ALA A 441 14.33 -11.63 17.11
N LEU A 442 15.46 -11.22 16.51
CA LEU A 442 15.68 -11.30 15.06
C LEU A 442 15.50 -12.72 14.52
N GLY A 443 15.97 -13.72 15.26
CA GLY A 443 15.84 -15.12 14.87
C GLY A 443 14.44 -15.70 15.07
N GLU A 444 13.64 -15.12 15.96
CA GLU A 444 12.31 -15.65 16.33
C GLU A 444 11.17 -15.05 15.51
N ILE A 445 11.23 -13.74 15.23
CA ILE A 445 10.16 -12.96 14.60
C ILE A 445 10.66 -12.14 13.40
N GLU A 446 11.47 -12.75 12.53
CA GLU A 446 12.10 -12.10 11.38
C GLU A 446 11.11 -11.28 10.50
N ALA A 447 9.92 -11.83 10.24
CA ALA A 447 8.89 -11.16 9.44
C ALA A 447 8.41 -9.83 10.06
N PHE A 448 8.42 -9.70 11.38
CA PHE A 448 8.07 -8.46 12.06
C PHE A 448 9.10 -7.36 11.79
N PHE A 449 10.40 -7.68 11.86
CA PHE A 449 11.47 -6.74 11.55
C PHE A 449 11.46 -6.27 10.10
N VAL A 450 11.19 -7.18 9.17
CA VAL A 450 10.98 -6.85 7.75
C VAL A 450 9.88 -5.79 7.58
N GLU A 451 8.74 -5.99 8.24
CA GLU A 451 7.64 -5.02 8.17
C GLU A 451 8.00 -3.69 8.84
N VAL A 452 8.71 -3.70 9.98
CA VAL A 452 9.21 -2.47 10.63
C VAL A 452 10.13 -1.68 9.69
N LEU A 453 11.07 -2.33 9.00
CA LEU A 453 11.99 -1.67 8.07
C LEU A 453 11.27 -1.08 6.86
N LYS A 454 10.27 -1.79 6.31
CA LYS A 454 9.43 -1.26 5.22
C LYS A 454 8.62 -0.06 5.67
N LEU A 455 8.03 -0.11 6.87
CA LEU A 455 7.30 1.01 7.44
C LEU A 455 8.23 2.18 7.71
N LEU A 456 9.41 1.94 8.27
CA LEU A 456 10.38 2.99 8.53
C LEU A 456 10.83 3.65 7.22
N LYS A 457 11.12 2.88 6.17
CA LYS A 457 11.45 3.41 4.84
C LYS A 457 10.33 4.31 4.30
N LEU A 458 9.08 3.85 4.36
CA LEU A 458 7.93 4.62 3.93
C LEU A 458 7.76 5.90 4.75
N GLN A 459 7.92 5.81 6.07
CA GLN A 459 7.86 6.95 6.98
C GLN A 459 8.93 7.97 6.63
N MET A 460 10.18 7.55 6.43
CA MET A 460 11.29 8.43 6.08
C MET A 460 11.05 9.18 4.76
N ALA A 461 10.34 8.57 3.80
CA ALA A 461 9.95 9.27 2.56
C ALA A 461 9.00 10.45 2.77
N HIS A 462 8.32 10.52 3.91
CA HIS A 462 7.35 11.57 4.26
C HIS A 462 7.79 12.43 5.45
N VAL A 463 9.02 12.26 5.98
CA VAL A 463 9.45 13.03 7.15
C VAL A 463 9.60 14.52 6.83
N ASP A 464 10.01 14.87 5.61
CA ASP A 464 10.16 16.27 5.20
C ASP A 464 8.80 16.99 5.00
N ASP A 465 7.69 16.25 4.97
CA ASP A 465 6.34 16.82 4.91
C ASP A 465 5.88 17.42 6.26
N VAL A 466 6.67 17.26 7.33
CA VAL A 466 6.33 17.71 8.68
C VAL A 466 6.52 19.23 8.81
N ASP A 467 5.41 19.96 8.98
CA ASP A 467 5.45 21.38 9.33
C ASP A 467 6.22 21.61 10.64
N GLY A 468 7.20 22.52 10.63
CA GLY A 468 7.94 22.91 11.83
C GLY A 468 9.18 22.08 12.14
N GLY A 469 9.58 21.18 11.24
CA GLY A 469 10.90 20.53 11.30
C GLY A 469 11.07 19.53 12.45
N LEU A 470 10.01 19.04 13.10
CA LEU A 470 10.12 18.29 14.37
C LEU A 470 11.02 17.03 14.33
N PHE A 471 11.25 16.44 13.16
CA PHE A 471 12.17 15.31 13.00
C PHE A 471 13.62 15.69 12.66
N GLU A 472 13.89 16.95 12.26
CA GLU A 472 15.17 17.49 11.79
C GLU A 472 16.17 16.44 11.25
N LEU A 473 15.83 15.71 10.20
CA LEU A 473 16.69 14.63 9.68
C LEU A 473 17.85 15.11 8.79
N ARG A 474 17.81 16.38 8.36
CA ARG A 474 18.77 17.00 7.43
C ARG A 474 20.03 17.54 8.11
N ASP A 475 19.96 17.87 9.40
CA ASP A 475 21.13 18.28 10.18
C ASP A 475 21.80 17.03 10.79
N GLU A 476 23.13 16.93 10.65
CA GLU A 476 23.90 15.79 11.14
C GLU A 476 23.85 15.67 12.67
N SER A 477 23.64 16.77 13.37
CA SER A 477 23.63 16.83 14.84
C SER A 477 22.32 16.27 15.45
N SER A 478 21.16 16.59 14.88
CA SER A 478 19.84 16.18 15.37
C SER A 478 19.38 14.81 14.86
N SER A 479 19.90 14.36 13.71
CA SER A 479 19.64 13.01 13.15
C SER A 479 20.53 11.89 13.71
N SER A 480 21.45 12.23 14.62
CA SER A 480 22.43 11.32 15.22
C SER A 480 21.82 10.07 15.86
N TRP A 481 20.71 10.22 16.59
CA TRP A 481 20.06 9.11 17.31
C TRP A 481 19.61 7.98 16.37
N LEU A 482 18.90 8.30 15.28
CA LEU A 482 18.37 7.28 14.37
C LEU A 482 19.51 6.64 13.56
N ARG A 483 20.49 7.45 13.11
CA ARG A 483 21.70 6.95 12.45
C ARG A 483 22.44 5.94 13.33
N LEU A 484 22.68 6.29 14.59
CA LEU A 484 23.38 5.42 15.55
C LEU A 484 22.57 4.15 15.83
N LEU A 485 21.25 4.27 15.97
CA LEU A 485 20.36 3.13 16.21
C LEU A 485 20.38 2.14 15.04
N ILE A 486 20.31 2.63 13.80
CA ILE A 486 20.38 1.80 12.59
C ILE A 486 21.76 1.17 12.44
N ARG A 487 22.83 1.92 12.71
CA ARG A 487 24.21 1.38 12.69
C ARG A 487 24.38 0.25 13.70
N LYS A 488 23.88 0.41 14.93
CA LYS A 488 23.90 -0.65 15.96
C LYS A 488 23.07 -1.86 15.54
N PHE A 489 21.86 -1.61 15.01
CA PHE A 489 21.00 -2.66 14.50
C PHE A 489 21.64 -3.46 13.36
N ARG A 490 22.32 -2.79 12.42
CA ARG A 490 23.09 -3.47 11.36
C ARG A 490 24.11 -4.43 11.94
N GLY A 491 24.90 -4.00 12.93
CA GLY A 491 25.84 -4.87 13.63
C GLY A 491 25.15 -6.09 14.26
N SER A 492 23.99 -5.88 14.90
CA SER A 492 23.18 -6.98 15.47
C SER A 492 22.63 -7.94 14.42
N VAL A 493 22.25 -7.46 13.23
CA VAL A 493 21.80 -8.30 12.10
C VAL A 493 22.98 -9.11 11.55
N GLU A 494 24.13 -8.47 11.34
CA GLU A 494 25.38 -9.11 10.87
C GLU A 494 25.84 -10.25 11.80
N GLU A 495 25.72 -10.07 13.12
CA GLU A 495 26.09 -11.07 14.11
C GLU A 495 25.00 -12.13 14.33
N GLY A 496 23.74 -11.71 14.36
CA GLY A 496 22.60 -12.57 14.73
C GLY A 496 22.14 -13.52 13.62
N THR A 497 22.40 -13.19 12.35
CA THR A 497 21.94 -13.98 11.20
C THR A 497 23.11 -14.46 10.35
N LYS A 498 23.22 -15.79 10.21
CA LYS A 498 24.36 -16.44 9.55
C LYS A 498 24.33 -16.35 8.01
N GLU A 499 23.18 -16.00 7.43
CA GLU A 499 22.96 -15.87 5.99
C GLU A 499 22.19 -14.58 5.68
N ALA A 500 22.39 -14.04 4.46
CA ALA A 500 21.69 -12.86 3.97
C ALA A 500 20.18 -13.14 3.76
N GLY A 501 19.42 -13.07 4.85
CA GLY A 501 17.98 -13.28 4.91
C GLY A 501 17.15 -12.11 4.36
N PRO A 502 15.82 -12.17 4.43
CA PRO A 502 14.94 -11.07 4.03
C PRO A 502 15.17 -9.77 4.82
N VAL A 503 15.52 -9.83 6.11
CA VAL A 503 15.83 -8.63 6.91
C VAL A 503 17.04 -7.88 6.35
N TRP A 504 18.09 -8.60 5.92
CA TRP A 504 19.26 -7.98 5.29
C TRP A 504 18.89 -7.19 4.05
N LYS A 505 18.13 -7.80 3.15
CA LYS A 505 17.74 -7.17 1.88
C LYS A 505 16.93 -5.90 2.11
N GLU A 506 16.05 -5.91 3.10
CA GLU A 506 15.24 -4.74 3.43
C GLU A 506 16.07 -3.67 4.16
N LEU A 507 17.04 -4.06 4.99
CA LEU A 507 17.97 -3.13 5.62
C LEU A 507 18.87 -2.46 4.57
N ASP A 508 19.43 -3.21 3.63
CA ASP A 508 20.22 -2.67 2.51
C ASP A 508 19.38 -1.71 1.65
N SER A 509 18.13 -2.08 1.38
CA SER A 509 17.15 -1.25 0.66
C SER A 509 16.81 0.05 1.41
N PHE A 510 16.79 0.01 2.74
CA PHE A 510 16.59 1.18 3.59
C PHE A 510 17.83 2.07 3.62
N GLU A 511 19.03 1.52 3.82
CA GLU A 511 20.28 2.28 3.81
C GLU A 511 20.54 2.95 2.46
N ALA A 512 20.29 2.23 1.36
CA ALA A 512 20.41 2.81 0.02
C ALA A 512 19.47 4.00 -0.17
N PHE A 513 18.25 3.92 0.36
CA PHE A 513 17.29 5.02 0.34
C PHE A 513 17.77 6.21 1.18
N MET A 514 18.26 5.98 2.40
CA MET A 514 18.78 7.05 3.25
C MET A 514 20.03 7.71 2.66
N LYS A 515 20.87 6.94 1.96
CA LYS A 515 22.01 7.48 1.23
C LYS A 515 21.58 8.37 0.07
N ASP A 516 20.62 7.92 -0.72
CA ASP A 516 20.13 8.66 -1.90
C ASP A 516 19.38 9.94 -1.50
N HIS A 517 18.48 9.84 -0.52
CA HIS A 517 17.58 10.93 -0.15
C HIS A 517 18.21 11.92 0.86
N TYR A 518 19.04 11.43 1.78
CA TYR A 518 19.59 12.23 2.88
C TYR A 518 21.13 12.27 2.92
N SER A 519 21.83 11.64 1.97
CA SER A 519 23.31 11.53 1.99
C SER A 519 23.87 10.87 3.25
N TRP A 520 23.09 10.00 3.92
CA TRP A 520 23.57 9.25 5.09
C TRP A 520 24.51 8.13 4.65
N GLU A 521 25.77 8.19 5.05
CA GLU A 521 26.70 7.08 4.84
C GLU A 521 26.76 6.17 6.08
N SER A 522 26.37 4.91 5.92
CA SER A 522 26.42 3.88 6.97
C SER A 522 27.82 3.27 7.16
N GLY A 523 28.84 3.86 6.53
CA GLY A 523 30.21 3.35 6.50
C GLY A 523 30.92 3.44 7.85
N ARG A 524 31.76 2.44 8.16
CA ARG A 524 32.68 2.45 9.31
C ARG A 524 33.90 3.38 9.13
N ASP A 525 33.96 4.15 8.05
CA ASP A 525 35.16 4.89 7.66
C ASP A 525 35.07 6.36 8.06
N TRP A 526 35.30 6.62 9.35
CA TRP A 526 35.99 7.84 9.72
C TRP A 526 37.38 7.44 10.19
N LEU A 527 38.40 8.13 9.68
CA LEU A 527 39.78 7.86 10.04
C LEU A 527 39.98 8.33 11.49
N LYS A 528 39.97 7.40 12.46
CA LYS A 528 40.04 7.74 13.91
C LYS A 528 41.28 8.54 14.28
N ARG A 529 42.36 8.34 13.53
CA ARG A 529 43.63 9.05 13.61
C ARG A 529 44.20 9.23 12.21
N GLY A 530 44.58 10.45 11.87
CA GLY A 530 45.21 10.78 10.59
C GLY A 530 46.34 11.78 10.74
N LEU A 531 47.39 11.62 9.95
CA LEU A 531 48.43 12.64 9.83
C LEU A 531 47.99 13.67 8.80
N ILE A 532 47.74 14.89 9.25
CA ILE A 532 47.45 16.04 8.37
C ILE A 532 48.73 16.83 8.20
N GLU A 533 49.13 17.04 6.95
CA GLU A 533 50.27 17.87 6.59
C GLU A 533 49.76 19.31 6.44
N LEU A 534 50.23 20.20 7.31
CA LEU A 534 49.90 21.62 7.28
C LEU A 534 50.60 22.30 6.09
N GLU A 535 50.16 23.51 5.74
CA GLU A 535 50.74 24.31 4.65
C GLU A 535 52.26 24.56 4.83
N ASP A 536 52.74 24.49 6.07
CA ASP A 536 54.14 24.64 6.45
C ASP A 536 54.96 23.33 6.38
N GLY A 537 54.36 22.20 5.96
CA GLY A 537 55.03 20.90 5.83
C GLY A 537 55.12 20.08 7.13
N ASP A 538 54.59 20.60 8.24
CA ASP A 538 54.52 19.89 9.51
C ASP A 538 53.35 18.89 9.51
N LYS A 539 53.63 17.65 9.92
CA LYS A 539 52.64 16.58 10.01
C LYS A 539 52.10 16.49 11.43
N VAL A 540 50.84 16.87 11.61
CA VAL A 540 50.15 16.82 12.90
C VAL A 540 49.25 15.59 12.92
N GLU A 541 49.37 14.77 13.97
CA GLU A 541 48.44 13.67 14.23
C GLU A 541 47.13 14.27 14.74
N LEU A 542 46.08 14.18 13.92
CA LEU A 542 44.75 14.64 14.28
C LEU A 542 43.96 13.45 14.83
N THR A 543 43.66 13.50 16.12
CA THR A 543 42.65 12.66 16.79
C THR A 543 41.33 13.43 16.79
N VAL A 544 40.29 12.87 16.19
CA VAL A 544 38.94 13.44 16.26
C VAL A 544 38.35 13.05 17.61
N ASP A 545 38.43 13.96 18.60
CA ASP A 545 37.76 13.79 19.90
C ASP A 545 36.25 14.03 19.73
N GLY A 546 35.45 13.03 20.08
CA GLY A 546 33.98 13.05 19.94
C GLY A 546 33.36 11.70 19.59
N ALA A 547 34.17 10.71 19.22
CA ALA A 547 33.68 9.37 18.87
C ALA A 547 33.83 8.32 19.99
N ASP A 548 34.49 8.67 21.10
CA ASP A 548 34.61 7.81 22.27
C ASP A 548 33.32 7.76 23.10
N GLU A 549 32.41 8.72 22.93
CA GLU A 549 31.13 8.74 23.67
C GLU A 549 30.11 7.72 23.13
N ASP A 550 30.22 7.30 21.87
CA ASP A 550 29.21 6.48 21.18
C ASP A 550 29.56 4.98 21.03
N GLU A 551 30.83 4.61 21.27
CA GLU A 551 31.37 3.24 21.22
C GLU A 551 31.58 2.63 22.62
N GLU A 552 30.81 3.05 23.64
CA GLU A 552 30.77 2.37 24.93
C GLU A 552 30.07 0.99 24.81
N THR A 553 30.77 -0.01 24.23
CA THR A 553 30.35 -1.42 24.17
C THR A 553 30.34 -2.12 25.54
N GLY A 554 30.51 -1.37 26.63
CA GLY A 554 30.31 -1.84 27.99
C GLY A 554 31.19 -3.02 28.38
N GLU A 555 32.41 -3.13 27.87
CA GLU A 555 33.38 -4.05 28.48
C GLU A 555 33.78 -3.50 29.85
N TYR A 556 33.00 -3.85 30.87
CA TYR A 556 33.26 -3.44 32.24
C TYR A 556 34.50 -4.19 32.76
N ALA A 557 35.52 -3.45 33.17
CA ALA A 557 36.63 -4.02 33.92
C ALA A 557 36.09 -4.61 35.23
N PRO A 558 36.32 -5.90 35.54
CA PRO A 558 35.83 -6.48 36.79
C PRO A 558 36.48 -5.78 37.97
N VAL A 559 35.68 -5.04 38.75
CA VAL A 559 36.10 -4.53 40.06
C VAL A 559 36.08 -5.72 41.01
N ILE A 560 37.27 -6.21 41.35
CA ILE A 560 37.45 -7.16 42.45
C ILE A 560 37.06 -6.40 43.72
N VAL A 561 35.92 -6.75 44.29
CA VAL A 561 35.55 -6.32 45.64
C VAL A 561 36.15 -7.38 46.56
N ASP A 562 37.24 -7.03 47.24
CA ASP A 562 37.78 -7.89 48.30
C ASP A 562 36.70 -8.10 49.36
N THR A 563 36.39 -9.36 49.62
CA THR A 563 35.37 -9.84 50.58
C THR A 563 35.73 -9.55 52.02
#